data_AF-A0A815KDN2-F1
#
_entry.id   AF-A0A815KDN2-F1
#
_cell.length_a   1.000
_cell.length_b   1.000
_cell.length_c   1.000
_cell.angle_alpha   90.00
_cell.angle_beta   90.00
_cell.angle_gamma   90.00
#
_symmetry.space_group_name_H-M   'P 1'
#
loop_
_entity.id
_entity.type
_entity.pdbx_description
1 polymer ?
#
loop_
_entity_poly.entity_id
_entity_poly.type
_entity_poly.pdbx_seq_one_letter_code
_entity_poly.pdbx_strand_id
1 'polypeptide(L)'
;MALSSKKQLTILFLPLDTLGHIHASIGIAEPLKQRGHRIVFGIATGWKGKISPYGFEEILYGEDTQPAELYVNFIKACSAELRKSSYDQLAVFEHCVQRNLINSVKYNDPFFRDLIKQIKPDIIIVDHYFCQPAIVTAGVPWVWLMSSNPLGLNEENCPPRGSGIKSQKPKQ
;
A
#
# COMPACT_ATOMS: atom_id res chain seq x y z
N MET A 1 -4.54 7.30 40.33
CA MET A 1 -4.70 6.26 39.29
C MET A 1 -3.37 6.06 38.62
N ALA A 2 -2.75 4.90 38.78
CA ALA A 2 -1.54 4.57 38.03
C ALA A 2 -1.90 4.52 36.53
N LEU A 3 -1.17 5.24 35.70
CA LEU A 3 -1.22 5.06 34.25
C LEU A 3 -0.92 3.58 33.99
N SER A 4 -1.94 2.83 33.57
CA SER A 4 -1.77 1.48 33.05
C SER A 4 -0.62 1.51 32.05
N SER A 5 0.41 0.69 32.27
CA SER A 5 1.51 0.58 31.30
C SER A 5 0.89 0.21 29.96
N LYS A 6 1.00 1.10 28.97
CA LYS A 6 0.41 0.86 27.66
C LYS A 6 1.02 -0.42 27.10
N LYS A 7 0.18 -1.45 26.87
CA LYS A 7 0.59 -2.72 26.27
C LYS A 7 1.37 -2.43 24.98
N GLN A 8 2.59 -2.96 24.87
CA GLN A 8 3.32 -2.96 23.61
C GLN A 8 2.58 -3.85 22.60
N LEU A 9 2.32 -3.32 21.41
CA LEU A 9 1.67 -4.04 20.31
C LEU A 9 2.71 -4.36 19.25
N THR A 10 2.52 -5.47 18.53
CA THR A 10 3.20 -5.76 17.27
C THR A 10 2.34 -5.27 16.11
N ILE A 11 2.84 -4.30 15.37
CA ILE A 11 2.15 -3.65 14.25
C ILE A 11 2.84 -4.06 12.95
N LEU A 12 2.11 -4.74 12.08
CA LEU A 12 2.61 -5.15 10.76
C LEU A 12 2.21 -4.10 9.71
N PHE A 13 3.20 -3.47 9.08
CA PHE A 13 3.01 -2.61 7.92
C PHE A 13 3.22 -3.39 6.63
N LEU A 14 2.29 -3.26 5.69
CA LEU A 14 2.32 -3.85 4.35
C LEU A 14 2.09 -2.74 3.31
N PRO A 15 3.11 -1.92 3.00
CA PRO A 15 3.03 -0.92 1.93
C PRO A 15 3.13 -1.58 0.54
N LEU A 16 2.62 -0.92 -0.49
CA LEU A 16 2.96 -1.26 -1.86
C LEU A 16 4.46 -0.98 -2.11
N ASP A 17 5.13 -1.84 -2.88
CA ASP A 17 6.59 -1.85 -3.14
C ASP A 17 7.08 -0.68 -4.02
N THR A 18 6.71 0.55 -3.66
CA THR A 18 7.03 1.79 -4.37
C THR A 18 7.33 2.91 -3.37
N LEU A 19 8.17 3.87 -3.77
CA LEU A 19 8.68 4.92 -2.88
C LEU A 19 7.58 5.71 -2.16
N GLY A 20 6.47 6.02 -2.85
CA GLY A 20 5.39 6.83 -2.28
C GLY A 20 4.72 6.15 -1.07
N HIS A 21 4.31 4.90 -1.25
CA HIS A 21 3.61 4.13 -0.21
C HIS A 21 4.54 3.76 0.95
N ILE A 22 5.80 3.46 0.66
CA ILE A 22 6.82 3.17 1.70
C ILE A 22 7.06 4.41 2.58
N HIS A 23 7.31 5.58 2.00
CA HIS A 23 7.57 6.78 2.79
C HIS A 23 6.33 7.24 3.58
N ALA A 24 5.13 7.12 3.02
CA ALA A 24 3.90 7.40 3.75
C ALA A 24 3.75 6.48 4.97
N SER A 25 4.01 5.18 4.77
CA SER A 25 3.97 4.18 5.85
C SER A 25 5.04 4.44 6.93
N ILE A 26 6.26 4.83 6.55
CA ILE A 26 7.31 5.25 7.50
C ILE A 26 6.84 6.45 8.35
N GLY A 27 6.21 7.44 7.72
CA GLY A 27 5.68 8.62 8.43
C GLY A 27 4.64 8.28 9.50
N ILE A 28 3.82 7.25 9.27
CA ILE A 28 2.86 6.74 10.25
C ILE A 28 3.52 5.81 11.28
N ALA A 29 4.50 5.00 10.87
CA ALA A 29 5.20 4.04 11.72
C ALA A 29 6.06 4.71 12.80
N GLU A 30 6.76 5.79 12.46
CA GLU A 30 7.68 6.49 13.36
C GLU A 30 7.01 6.93 14.70
N PRO A 31 5.88 7.64 14.69
CA PRO A 31 5.22 8.03 15.94
C PRO A 31 4.62 6.82 16.70
N LEU A 32 4.35 5.68 16.06
CA LEU A 32 3.91 4.45 16.74
C LEU A 32 5.09 3.73 17.42
N LYS A 33 6.25 3.70 16.76
CA LYS A 33 7.51 3.22 17.35
C LYS A 33 7.92 4.06 18.55
N GLN A 34 7.84 5.39 18.47
CA GLN A 34 8.13 6.30 19.58
C GLN A 34 7.20 6.09 20.79
N ARG A 35 6.00 5.53 20.58
CA ARG A 35 5.08 5.12 21.65
C ARG A 35 5.41 3.74 22.25
N GLY A 36 6.49 3.10 21.80
CA GLY A 36 6.99 1.84 22.33
C GLY A 36 6.42 0.59 21.66
N HIS A 37 5.74 0.70 20.51
CA HIS A 37 5.24 -0.46 19.77
C HIS A 37 6.34 -1.11 18.92
N ARG A 38 6.28 -2.45 18.75
CA ARG A 38 7.13 -3.17 17.81
C ARG A 38 6.56 -2.97 16.41
N ILE A 39 7.34 -2.40 15.52
CA ILE A 39 6.95 -2.15 14.14
C ILE A 39 7.70 -3.11 13.23
N VAL A 40 6.95 -3.89 12.44
CA VAL A 40 7.49 -4.82 11.45
C VAL A 40 6.99 -4.42 10.08
N PHE A 41 7.90 -4.24 9.13
CA PHE A 41 7.56 -4.01 7.72
C PHE A 41 7.69 -5.33 6.95
N GLY A 42 6.59 -5.79 6.37
CA GLY A 42 6.63 -6.80 5.31
C GLY A 42 6.97 -6.10 3.99
N ILE A 43 8.11 -6.42 3.39
CA ILE A 43 8.58 -5.78 2.15
C ILE A 43 9.01 -6.82 1.11
N ALA A 44 8.83 -6.51 -0.18
CA ALA A 44 9.34 -7.39 -1.21
C ALA A 44 10.88 -7.51 -1.13
N THR A 45 11.41 -8.67 -1.50
CA THR A 45 12.85 -8.97 -1.46
C THR A 45 13.71 -7.92 -2.15
N GLY A 46 13.24 -7.31 -3.26
CA GLY A 46 13.96 -6.24 -3.97
C GLY A 46 14.12 -4.93 -3.17
N TRP A 47 13.43 -4.78 -2.04
CA TRP A 47 13.53 -3.63 -1.12
C TRP A 47 14.38 -3.89 0.12
N LYS A 48 15.06 -5.05 0.18
CA LYS A 48 15.89 -5.43 1.33
C LYS A 48 16.85 -4.31 1.76
N GLY A 49 16.83 -4.01 3.05
CA GLY A 49 17.71 -3.03 3.70
C GLY A 49 17.38 -1.58 3.40
N LYS A 50 16.27 -1.27 2.70
CA LYS A 50 15.87 0.11 2.38
C LYS A 50 15.09 0.79 3.50
N ILE A 51 14.49 0.03 4.42
CA ILE A 51 13.71 0.54 5.55
C ILE A 51 14.53 0.50 6.86
N SER A 52 15.45 -0.44 6.98
CA SER A 52 16.34 -0.65 8.14
C SER A 52 17.12 0.60 8.57
N PRO A 53 17.58 1.51 7.67
CA PRO A 53 18.21 2.77 8.06
C PRO A 53 17.31 3.71 8.86
N TYR A 54 15.97 3.58 8.74
CA TYR A 54 15.00 4.28 9.57
C TYR A 54 14.74 3.56 10.92
N GLY A 55 15.44 2.46 11.17
CA GLY A 55 15.40 1.69 12.41
C GLY A 55 14.15 0.85 12.59
N PHE A 56 13.55 0.34 11.50
CA PHE A 56 12.43 -0.60 11.56
C PHE A 56 12.88 -2.03 11.23
N GLU A 57 12.16 -3.01 11.78
CA GLU A 57 12.33 -4.42 11.46
C GLU A 57 11.77 -4.70 10.05
N GLU A 58 12.52 -5.41 9.23
CA GLU A 58 12.10 -5.86 7.90
C GLU A 58 11.93 -7.38 7.88
N ILE A 59 10.82 -7.85 7.31
CA ILE A 59 10.66 -9.24 6.92
C ILE A 59 10.38 -9.27 5.42
N LEU A 60 11.25 -9.97 4.70
CA LEU A 60 11.20 -10.03 3.25
C LEU A 60 10.15 -11.04 2.79
N TYR A 61 9.52 -10.75 1.66
CA TYR A 61 8.65 -11.69 0.96
C TYR A 61 8.87 -11.68 -0.55
N GLY A 62 8.37 -12.72 -1.21
CA GLY A 62 8.43 -12.86 -2.66
C GLY A 62 9.84 -13.10 -3.20
N GLU A 63 9.92 -13.34 -4.49
CA GLU A 63 11.18 -13.55 -5.20
C GLU A 63 11.88 -12.21 -5.52
N ASP A 64 13.19 -12.26 -5.74
CA ASP A 64 13.95 -11.10 -6.19
C ASP A 64 13.66 -10.82 -7.67
N THR A 65 12.62 -10.02 -7.92
CA THR A 65 12.01 -9.82 -9.24
C THR A 65 12.55 -8.62 -10.01
N GLN A 66 13.64 -7.98 -9.55
CA GLN A 66 14.12 -6.70 -10.11
C GLN A 66 12.99 -5.66 -10.29
N PRO A 67 12.30 -5.25 -9.21
CA PRO A 67 11.05 -4.48 -9.26
C PRO A 67 11.14 -3.14 -10.02
N ALA A 68 12.33 -2.53 -10.10
CA ALA A 68 12.57 -1.32 -10.88
C ALA A 68 12.39 -1.54 -12.39
N GLU A 69 12.84 -2.68 -12.91
CA GLU A 69 12.74 -2.99 -14.35
C GLU A 69 11.29 -3.28 -14.75
N LEU A 70 10.55 -4.01 -13.90
CA LEU A 70 9.12 -4.26 -14.09
C LEU A 70 8.31 -2.95 -14.15
N TYR A 71 8.58 -2.01 -13.24
CA TYR A 71 7.92 -0.70 -13.24
C TYR A 71 8.27 0.11 -14.49
N VAL A 72 9.54 0.16 -14.88
CA VAL A 72 9.97 0.86 -16.10
C VAL A 72 9.32 0.26 -17.34
N ASN A 73 9.26 -1.07 -17.44
CA ASN A 73 8.62 -1.76 -18.56
C ASN A 73 7.11 -1.52 -18.60
N PHE A 74 6.46 -1.49 -17.43
CA PHE A 74 5.06 -1.11 -17.31
C PHE A 74 4.80 0.32 -17.81
N ILE A 75 5.59 1.30 -17.34
CA ILE A 75 5.47 2.70 -17.79
C ILE A 75 5.75 2.82 -19.28
N LYS A 76 6.77 2.14 -19.82
CA LYS A 76 7.05 2.12 -21.26
C LYS A 76 5.87 1.57 -22.06
N ALA A 77 5.30 0.44 -21.64
CA ALA A 77 4.14 -0.17 -22.28
C ALA A 77 2.91 0.75 -22.30
N CYS A 78 2.78 1.63 -21.30
CA CYS A 78 1.67 2.56 -21.17
C CYS A 78 1.98 3.98 -21.68
N SER A 79 3.22 4.28 -22.05
CA SER A 79 3.69 5.65 -22.27
C SER A 79 3.01 6.38 -23.43
N ALA A 80 2.57 5.64 -24.46
CA ALA A 80 1.82 6.21 -25.58
C ALA A 80 0.43 6.71 -25.13
N GLU A 81 -0.19 6.04 -24.17
CA GLU A 81 -1.50 6.40 -23.63
C GLU A 81 -1.45 7.67 -22.79
N LEU A 82 -0.34 7.90 -22.07
CA LEU A 82 -0.13 9.09 -21.24
C LEU A 82 -0.14 10.41 -22.02
N ARG A 83 -0.02 10.38 -23.36
CA ARG A 83 -0.10 11.57 -24.22
C ARG A 83 -1.52 11.91 -24.68
N LYS A 84 -2.50 11.05 -24.42
CA LYS A 84 -3.90 11.26 -24.81
C LYS A 84 -4.62 12.16 -23.80
N SER A 85 -5.85 12.58 -24.10
CA SER A 85 -6.67 13.32 -23.15
C SER A 85 -6.93 12.49 -21.88
N SER A 86 -7.17 13.13 -20.73
CA SER A 86 -7.48 12.40 -19.49
C SER A 86 -8.71 11.48 -19.63
N TYR A 87 -9.67 11.88 -20.47
CA TYR A 87 -10.84 11.06 -20.79
C TYR A 87 -10.47 9.79 -21.56
N ASP A 88 -9.64 9.89 -22.59
CA ASP A 88 -9.23 8.71 -23.38
C ASP A 88 -8.32 7.77 -22.58
N GLN A 89 -7.53 8.31 -21.65
CA GLN A 89 -6.70 7.53 -20.75
C GLN A 89 -7.53 6.60 -19.86
N LEU A 90 -8.75 6.98 -19.46
CA LEU A 90 -9.62 6.13 -18.63
C LEU A 90 -9.90 4.77 -19.28
N ALA A 91 -10.07 4.72 -20.61
CA ALA A 91 -10.42 3.48 -21.29
C ALA A 91 -9.25 2.48 -21.39
N VAL A 92 -8.00 2.95 -21.32
CA VAL A 92 -6.82 2.12 -21.61
C VAL A 92 -5.84 2.08 -20.45
N PHE A 93 -5.46 3.25 -19.92
CA PHE A 93 -4.50 3.37 -18.84
C PHE A 93 -5.07 2.80 -17.54
N GLU A 94 -6.31 3.16 -17.17
CA GLU A 94 -6.95 2.67 -15.94
C GLU A 94 -7.09 1.14 -15.97
N HIS A 95 -7.57 0.58 -17.09
CA HIS A 95 -7.68 -0.87 -17.25
C HIS A 95 -6.32 -1.58 -17.15
N CYS A 96 -5.27 -1.00 -17.72
CA CYS A 96 -3.93 -1.57 -17.64
C CYS A 96 -3.39 -1.54 -16.20
N VAL A 97 -3.50 -0.39 -15.51
CA VAL A 97 -3.07 -0.21 -14.12
C VAL A 97 -3.83 -1.17 -13.20
N GLN A 98 -5.16 -1.19 -13.28
CA GLN A 98 -5.99 -2.04 -12.42
C GLN A 98 -5.67 -3.52 -12.61
N ARG A 99 -5.48 -3.98 -13.86
CA ARG A 99 -5.11 -5.38 -14.12
C ARG A 99 -3.78 -5.74 -13.47
N ASN A 100 -2.77 -4.88 -13.58
CA ASN A 100 -1.47 -5.12 -12.96
C ASN A 100 -1.56 -5.13 -11.42
N LEU A 101 -2.34 -4.23 -10.83
CA LEU A 101 -2.56 -4.20 -9.39
C LEU A 101 -3.29 -5.46 -8.90
N ILE A 102 -4.34 -5.91 -9.59
CA ILE A 102 -5.06 -7.15 -9.24
C ILE A 102 -4.14 -8.37 -9.37
N ASN A 103 -3.30 -8.42 -10.42
CA ASN A 103 -2.33 -9.50 -10.56
C ASN A 103 -1.30 -9.48 -9.43
N SER A 104 -0.84 -8.30 -9.01
CA SER A 104 0.03 -8.14 -7.85
C SER A 104 -0.62 -8.64 -6.56
N VAL A 105 -1.90 -8.33 -6.33
CA VAL A 105 -2.66 -8.87 -5.19
C VAL A 105 -2.66 -10.40 -5.20
N LYS A 106 -2.98 -11.02 -6.36
CA LYS A 106 -3.00 -12.48 -6.50
C LYS A 106 -1.64 -13.13 -6.24
N TYR A 107 -0.57 -12.50 -6.74
CA TYR A 107 0.80 -12.98 -6.54
C TYR A 107 1.25 -12.83 -5.08
N ASN A 108 0.92 -11.71 -4.43
CA ASN A 108 1.39 -11.39 -3.09
C ASN A 108 0.56 -12.04 -1.96
N ASP A 109 -0.70 -12.41 -2.20
CA ASP A 109 -1.61 -12.95 -1.18
C ASP A 109 -1.04 -14.14 -0.38
N PRO A 110 -0.44 -15.17 -1.01
CA PRO A 110 0.11 -16.31 -0.28
C PRO A 110 1.24 -15.89 0.65
N PHE A 111 2.12 -14.98 0.20
CA PHE A 111 3.21 -14.49 1.04
C PHE A 111 2.71 -13.70 2.23
N PHE A 112 1.68 -12.86 2.04
CA PHE A 112 1.08 -12.09 3.14
C PHE A 112 0.46 -13.02 4.18
N ARG A 113 -0.18 -14.10 3.73
CA ARG A 113 -0.72 -15.14 4.62
C ARG A 113 0.36 -15.77 5.49
N ASP A 114 1.53 -16.05 4.92
CA ASP A 114 2.64 -16.65 5.66
C ASP A 114 3.31 -15.66 6.61
N LEU A 115 3.50 -14.41 6.18
CA LEU A 115 3.97 -13.32 7.05
C LEU A 115 3.07 -13.15 8.27
N ILE A 116 1.75 -13.10 8.08
CA ILE A 116 0.79 -12.92 9.18
C ILE A 116 0.87 -14.10 10.16
N LYS A 117 0.96 -15.35 9.66
CA LYS A 117 1.12 -16.55 10.51
C LYS A 117 2.42 -16.53 11.30
N GLN A 118 3.51 -16.09 10.68
CA GLN A 118 4.84 -16.03 11.30
C GLN A 118 4.90 -14.93 12.36
N ILE A 119 4.43 -13.73 12.02
CA ILE A 119 4.59 -12.53 12.84
C ILE A 119 3.55 -12.49 13.96
N LYS A 120 2.33 -12.99 13.72
CA LYS A 120 1.18 -12.91 14.62
C LYS A 120 0.95 -11.48 15.13
N PRO A 121 0.74 -10.50 14.24
CA PRO A 121 0.58 -9.10 14.64
C PRO A 121 -0.70 -8.87 15.45
N ASP A 122 -0.68 -7.86 16.33
CA ASP A 122 -1.88 -7.39 17.02
C ASP A 122 -2.77 -6.54 16.09
N ILE A 123 -2.18 -5.88 15.10
CA ILE A 123 -2.87 -5.05 14.09
C ILE A 123 -2.05 -4.98 12.79
N ILE A 124 -2.74 -4.90 11.65
CA ILE A 124 -2.14 -4.76 10.32
C ILE A 124 -2.46 -3.37 9.75
N ILE A 125 -1.47 -2.70 9.19
CA ILE A 125 -1.64 -1.46 8.42
C ILE A 125 -1.26 -1.77 6.97
N VAL A 126 -2.22 -1.65 6.07
CA VAL A 126 -2.02 -1.95 4.64
C VAL A 126 -2.15 -0.68 3.82
N ASP A 127 -1.12 -0.37 3.03
CA ASP A 127 -1.10 0.75 2.06
C ASP A 127 -1.01 0.21 0.63
N HIS A 128 -2.10 -0.41 0.20
CA HIS A 128 -2.29 -0.95 -1.14
C HIS A 128 -3.59 -0.39 -1.73
N TYR A 129 -3.69 -0.34 -3.06
CA TYR A 129 -4.92 0.09 -3.72
C TYR A 129 -6.07 -0.91 -3.59
N PHE A 130 -5.75 -2.18 -3.39
CA PHE A 130 -6.69 -3.26 -3.12
C PHE A 130 -6.20 -4.04 -1.91
N CYS A 131 -7.10 -4.36 -0.98
CA CYS A 131 -6.77 -5.16 0.19
C CYS A 131 -6.63 -6.64 -0.21
N GLN A 132 -5.59 -7.30 0.30
CA GLN A 132 -5.33 -8.71 0.03
C GLN A 132 -6.29 -9.60 0.85
N PRO A 133 -6.90 -10.65 0.24
CA PRO A 133 -7.74 -11.61 0.96
C PRO A 133 -7.11 -12.19 2.24
N ALA A 134 -5.80 -12.43 2.25
CA ALA A 134 -5.05 -12.91 3.41
C ALA A 134 -5.17 -11.99 4.63
N ILE A 135 -5.25 -10.67 4.42
CA ILE A 135 -5.42 -9.68 5.50
C ILE A 135 -6.85 -9.75 6.05
N VAL A 136 -7.85 -9.74 5.17
CA VAL A 136 -9.27 -9.72 5.58
C VAL A 136 -9.67 -11.01 6.28
N THR A 137 -9.06 -12.14 5.89
CA THR A 137 -9.33 -13.46 6.46
C THR A 137 -8.43 -13.83 7.65
N ALA A 138 -7.50 -12.95 8.05
CA ALA A 138 -6.53 -13.23 9.11
C ALA A 138 -7.13 -13.32 10.52
N GLY A 139 -8.33 -12.75 10.74
CA GLY A 139 -8.90 -12.57 12.08
C GLY A 139 -8.14 -11.54 12.93
N VAL A 140 -7.28 -10.73 12.31
CA VAL A 140 -6.51 -9.64 12.94
C VAL A 140 -7.14 -8.30 12.54
N PRO A 141 -7.33 -7.34 13.46
CA PRO A 141 -7.73 -5.99 13.11
C PRO A 141 -6.80 -5.36 12.07
N TRP A 142 -7.36 -4.67 11.09
CA TRP A 142 -6.57 -4.02 10.04
C TRP A 142 -7.07 -2.61 9.72
N VAL A 143 -6.15 -1.77 9.27
CA VAL A 143 -6.40 -0.39 8.87
C VAL A 143 -5.93 -0.22 7.44
N TRP A 144 -6.80 0.33 6.60
CA TRP A 144 -6.43 0.77 5.26
C TRP A 144 -5.80 2.16 5.33
N LEU A 145 -4.51 2.25 5.07
CA LEU A 145 -3.82 3.51 4.87
C LEU A 145 -3.89 3.86 3.39
N MET A 146 -4.55 4.97 3.03
CA MET A 146 -4.52 5.47 1.66
C MET A 146 -3.61 6.69 1.58
N SER A 147 -2.42 6.50 1.00
CA SER A 147 -1.42 7.56 0.80
C SER A 147 -1.59 8.33 -0.51
N SER A 148 -2.31 7.75 -1.48
CA SER A 148 -2.68 8.42 -2.72
C SER A 148 -3.71 9.52 -2.49
N ASN A 149 -4.00 10.30 -3.54
CA ASN A 149 -5.06 11.29 -3.53
C ASN A 149 -6.38 10.72 -2.94
N PRO A 150 -6.97 11.38 -1.92
CA PRO A 150 -8.12 10.85 -1.18
C PRO A 150 -9.47 10.93 -1.93
N LEU A 151 -9.53 11.31 -3.21
CA LEU A 151 -10.81 11.41 -3.95
C LEU A 151 -11.67 10.13 -3.84
N GLY A 152 -11.04 8.96 -3.81
CA GLY A 152 -11.74 7.68 -3.64
C GLY A 152 -12.39 7.46 -2.27
N LEU A 153 -12.13 8.31 -1.27
CA LEU A 153 -12.83 8.26 0.03
C LEU A 153 -14.16 9.00 0.01
N ASN A 154 -14.39 9.87 -0.97
CA ASN A 154 -15.56 10.73 -1.04
C ASN A 154 -16.13 10.75 -2.46
N GLU A 155 -16.39 9.56 -3.01
CA GLU A 155 -16.83 9.39 -4.40
C GLU A 155 -18.12 10.17 -4.72
N GLU A 156 -19.01 10.35 -3.74
CA GLU A 156 -20.27 11.07 -3.93
C GLU A 156 -20.07 12.56 -4.24
N ASN A 157 -19.04 13.19 -3.68
CA ASN A 157 -18.81 14.64 -3.79
C ASN A 157 -17.59 15.00 -4.66
N CYS A 158 -16.91 14.01 -5.21
CA CYS A 158 -15.67 14.17 -5.95
C CYS A 158 -15.80 13.61 -7.37
N PRO A 159 -15.01 14.11 -8.33
CA PRO A 159 -14.89 13.48 -9.64
C PRO A 159 -14.49 12.01 -9.51
N PRO A 160 -14.88 11.16 -10.47
CA PRO A 160 -14.48 9.75 -10.47
C PRO A 160 -12.97 9.61 -10.25
N ARG A 161 -12.60 8.71 -9.35
CA ARG A 161 -11.20 8.43 -9.01
C ARG A 161 -10.39 8.12 -10.29
N GLY A 162 -9.20 8.69 -10.39
CA GLY A 162 -8.31 8.48 -11.53
C GLY A 162 -8.66 9.27 -12.79
N SER A 163 -9.82 9.94 -12.85
CA SER A 163 -10.26 10.64 -14.08
C SER A 163 -9.45 11.88 -14.46
N GLY A 164 -8.87 12.58 -13.47
CA GLY A 164 -8.22 13.87 -13.72
C GLY A 164 -9.19 14.98 -14.19
N ILE A 165 -10.50 14.74 -14.13
CA ILE A 165 -11.54 15.68 -14.56
C ILE A 165 -11.94 16.56 -13.37
N LYS A 166 -12.25 17.83 -13.62
CA LYS A 166 -12.79 18.75 -12.60
C LYS A 166 -14.21 18.33 -12.22
N SER A 167 -14.61 18.50 -10.97
CA SER A 167 -16.04 18.39 -10.64
C SER A 167 -16.77 19.51 -11.37
N GLN A 168 -17.90 19.20 -12.00
CA GLN A 168 -18.88 20.26 -12.21
C GLN A 168 -19.23 20.76 -10.80
N LYS A 169 -19.08 22.07 -10.55
CA LYS A 169 -19.21 22.69 -9.23
C LYS A 169 -20.34 22.03 -8.42
N PRO A 170 -20.15 21.76 -7.12
CA PRO A 170 -21.28 21.36 -6.29
C PRO A 170 -22.38 22.39 -6.47
N LYS A 171 -23.61 21.94 -6.75
CA LYS A 171 -24.77 22.82 -6.67
C LYS A 171 -24.76 23.38 -5.23
N GLN A 172 -24.62 24.71 -5.13
CA GLN A 172 -24.75 25.44 -3.87
C GLN A 172 -26.14 25.22 -3.28
#